data_AF-A0A382IUQ6-F1
#
_entry.id   AF-A0A382IUQ6-F1
#
_cell.length_a   1.000
_cell.length_b   1.000
_cell.length_c   1.000
_cell.angle_alpha   90.00
_cell.angle_beta   90.00
_cell.angle_gamma   90.00
#
_symmetry.space_group_name_H-M   'P 1'
#
loop_
_entity.id
_entity.type
_entity.pdbx_description
1 polymer ?
#
loop_
_entity_poly.entity_id
_entity_poly.type
_entity_poly.pdbx_seq_one_letter_code
_entity_poly.pdbx_strand_id
1 'polypeptide(L)'
;MINSGSIGMPLHFGKIPTWLSERMGKMGSAIVESVVQNYGKSEVLTRFSNPNWFQAMGAVMGMQWNSSGVTASVLGSLKRKINPMANELGIYILGGKGKYSYYAPRQIQAVSNKHGLNGDELVTACKLTRRVDNNAVQDGFNLYQQYFLVTDEGEWAGISQGMNTRSRRARRYHWHSPTVRSFVDNPHKAIVGQQKKKILNLADGRANYARSNIVNLTKEKPAEILDIYKGVSFPDRHDVRESDVNMKRLGSVLHMAYEKGIDNFEDLIMLKGVGPKTLKSLALVS
;
A
#
# COMPACT_ATOMS: atom_id res chain seq x y z
N MET A 1 -20.11 3.71 3.67
CA MET A 1 -20.37 3.70 2.20
C MET A 1 -19.08 3.99 1.47
N ILE A 2 -18.51 3.02 0.74
CA ILE A 2 -17.40 3.28 -0.18
C ILE A 2 -18.05 3.86 -1.45
N ASN A 3 -17.77 5.13 -1.77
CA ASN A 3 -18.29 5.77 -2.98
C ASN A 3 -17.87 4.94 -4.21
N SER A 4 -18.86 4.36 -4.89
CA SER A 4 -18.66 3.50 -6.06
C SER A 4 -18.51 4.34 -7.32
N GLY A 5 -17.27 4.66 -7.67
CA GLY A 5 -16.87 5.06 -9.02
C GLY A 5 -15.87 4.04 -9.57
N SER A 6 -16.17 3.38 -10.69
CA SER A 6 -15.23 2.44 -11.31
C SER A 6 -14.26 3.19 -12.23
N ILE A 7 -13.00 3.34 -11.82
CA ILE A 7 -11.93 3.85 -12.69
C ILE A 7 -11.14 2.66 -13.23
N GLY A 8 -11.16 2.50 -14.56
CA GLY A 8 -10.63 1.32 -15.22
C GLY A 8 -9.10 1.18 -15.23
N MET A 9 -8.33 2.25 -15.02
CA MET A 9 -6.86 2.28 -14.94
C MET A 9 -6.11 1.32 -15.88
N PRO A 10 -6.27 1.43 -17.23
CA PRO A 10 -5.41 0.72 -18.17
C PRO A 10 -3.92 1.04 -17.95
N LEU A 11 -3.07 0.03 -18.12
CA LEU A 11 -1.62 0.20 -18.04
C LEU A 11 -1.10 0.96 -19.26
N HIS A 12 -0.50 2.13 -19.01
CA HIS A 12 0.27 2.88 -20.00
C HIS A 12 1.77 2.76 -19.73
N PHE A 13 2.52 2.53 -20.80
CA PHE A 13 3.98 2.50 -20.80
C PHE A 13 4.53 3.77 -21.47
N GLY A 14 5.76 4.12 -21.14
CA GLY A 14 6.42 5.33 -21.66
C GLY A 14 6.91 6.27 -20.57
N LYS A 15 7.79 7.18 -20.96
CA LYS A 15 8.33 8.23 -20.11
C LYS A 15 7.65 9.54 -20.47
N ILE A 16 7.19 10.28 -19.46
CA ILE A 16 6.67 11.62 -19.68
C ILE A 16 7.83 12.55 -20.05
N PRO A 17 7.71 13.34 -21.14
CA PRO A 17 8.71 14.33 -21.50
C PRO A 17 8.98 15.33 -20.37
N THR A 18 10.24 15.75 -20.22
CA THR A 18 10.64 16.65 -19.13
C THR A 18 9.84 17.95 -19.12
N TRP A 19 9.60 18.55 -20.29
CA TRP A 19 8.82 19.79 -20.41
C TRP A 19 7.39 19.65 -19.86
N LEU A 20 6.74 18.50 -20.10
CA LEU A 20 5.39 18.24 -19.62
C LEU A 20 5.42 18.04 -18.11
N SER A 21 6.31 17.18 -17.62
CA SER A 21 6.45 16.92 -16.19
C SER A 21 6.82 18.19 -15.40
N GLU A 22 7.51 19.14 -16.01
CA GLU A 22 7.80 20.46 -15.42
C GLU A 22 6.56 21.34 -15.32
N ARG A 23 5.76 21.45 -16.39
CA ARG A 23 4.47 22.17 -16.37
C ARG A 23 3.48 21.56 -15.38
N MET A 24 3.41 20.23 -15.35
CA MET A 24 2.64 19.48 -14.35
C MET A 24 3.01 19.87 -12.93
N GLY A 25 4.32 19.92 -12.64
CA GLY A 25 4.83 20.32 -11.33
C GLY A 25 4.41 21.73 -10.95
N LYS A 26 4.53 22.70 -11.87
CA LYS A 26 4.13 24.10 -11.63
C LYS A 26 2.64 24.26 -11.36
N MET A 27 1.79 23.63 -12.19
CA MET A 27 0.34 23.65 -11.99
C MET A 27 -0.04 22.99 -10.66
N GLY A 28 0.53 21.82 -10.40
CA GLY A 28 0.23 21.06 -9.20
C GLY A 28 0.69 21.75 -7.92
N SER A 29 1.87 22.38 -7.91
CA SER A 29 2.35 23.08 -6.71
C SER A 29 1.50 24.29 -6.38
N ALA A 30 1.11 25.09 -7.38
CA ALA A 30 0.22 26.24 -7.17
C ALA A 30 -1.12 25.83 -6.53
N ILE A 31 -1.70 24.69 -6.95
CA ILE A 31 -2.92 24.16 -6.34
C ILE A 31 -2.66 23.71 -4.89
N VAL A 32 -1.55 23.01 -4.63
CA VAL A 32 -1.19 22.58 -3.27
C VAL A 32 -0.97 23.79 -2.36
N GLU A 33 -0.21 24.78 -2.81
CA GLU A 33 0.03 26.04 -2.11
C GLU A 33 -1.29 26.74 -1.76
N SER A 34 -2.21 26.85 -2.72
CA SER A 34 -3.55 27.39 -2.48
C SER A 34 -4.33 26.60 -1.43
N VAL A 35 -4.28 25.26 -1.46
CA VAL A 35 -4.95 24.43 -0.44
C VAL A 35 -4.32 24.65 0.93
N VAL A 36 -3.00 24.68 1.04
CA VAL A 36 -2.30 24.93 2.31
C VAL A 36 -2.68 26.30 2.88
N GLN A 37 -2.66 27.36 2.06
CA GLN A 37 -2.97 28.71 2.51
C GLN A 37 -4.42 28.88 3.00
N ASN A 38 -5.38 28.22 2.34
CA ASN A 38 -6.80 28.42 2.63
C ASN A 38 -7.38 27.40 3.61
N TYR A 39 -6.79 26.20 3.70
CA TYR A 39 -7.36 25.06 4.45
C TYR A 39 -6.34 24.29 5.29
N GLY A 40 -5.05 24.64 5.21
CA GLY A 40 -3.98 23.97 5.94
C GLY A 40 -3.45 22.68 5.29
N LYS A 41 -2.35 22.18 5.83
CA LYS A 41 -1.64 20.99 5.33
C LYS A 41 -2.40 19.67 5.51
N SER A 42 -3.23 19.55 6.55
CA SER A 42 -4.11 18.39 6.77
C SER A 42 -5.12 18.21 5.62
N GLU A 43 -5.67 19.31 5.11
CA GLU A 43 -6.62 19.26 3.99
C GLU A 43 -5.94 18.77 2.69
N VAL A 44 -4.66 19.08 2.48
CA VAL A 44 -3.89 18.51 1.36
C VAL A 44 -3.88 16.99 1.48
N LEU A 45 -3.53 16.43 2.63
CA LEU A 45 -3.50 14.98 2.84
C LEU A 45 -4.89 14.35 2.67
N THR A 46 -5.93 14.99 3.20
CA THR A 46 -7.33 14.58 3.03
C THR A 46 -7.69 14.49 1.54
N ARG A 47 -7.36 15.51 0.75
CA ARG A 47 -7.62 15.56 -0.69
C ARG A 47 -6.82 14.52 -1.47
N PHE A 48 -5.53 14.35 -1.18
CA PHE A 48 -4.69 13.34 -1.84
C PHE A 48 -5.11 11.90 -1.50
N SER A 49 -5.63 11.67 -0.28
CA SER A 49 -6.21 10.38 0.10
C SER A 49 -7.55 10.08 -0.59
N ASN A 50 -8.24 11.11 -1.09
CA ASN A 50 -9.48 10.93 -1.85
C ASN A 50 -9.15 10.57 -3.31
N PRO A 51 -9.55 9.38 -3.79
CA PRO A 51 -9.21 8.94 -5.13
C PRO A 51 -9.81 9.80 -6.25
N ASN A 52 -11.01 10.34 -6.05
CA ASN A 52 -11.67 11.16 -7.06
C ASN A 52 -10.98 12.52 -7.18
N TRP A 53 -10.65 13.14 -6.05
CA TRP A 53 -9.89 14.39 -6.04
C TRP A 53 -8.51 14.20 -6.67
N PHE A 54 -7.80 13.13 -6.28
CA PHE A 54 -6.50 12.81 -6.86
C PHE A 54 -6.58 12.59 -8.38
N GLN A 55 -7.65 11.94 -8.86
CA GLN A 55 -7.86 11.73 -10.28
C GLN A 55 -8.17 13.04 -11.03
N ALA A 56 -9.01 13.91 -10.45
CA ALA A 56 -9.33 15.22 -10.98
C ALA A 56 -8.08 16.13 -11.03
N MET A 57 -7.26 16.11 -9.97
CA MET A 57 -5.96 16.79 -9.91
C MET A 57 -5.05 16.30 -11.05
N GLY A 58 -5.01 14.98 -11.29
CA GLY A 58 -4.32 14.42 -12.45
C GLY A 58 -4.81 14.96 -13.78
N ALA A 59 -6.12 15.09 -13.97
CA ALA A 59 -6.71 15.65 -15.18
C ALA A 59 -6.35 17.13 -15.39
N VAL A 60 -6.41 17.94 -14.33
CA VAL A 60 -5.99 19.35 -14.35
C VAL A 60 -4.50 19.49 -14.69
N MET A 61 -3.68 18.56 -14.19
CA MET A 61 -2.27 18.47 -14.54
C MET A 61 -2.02 17.87 -15.94
N GLY A 62 -3.04 17.66 -16.77
CA GLY A 62 -2.88 17.23 -18.16
C GLY A 62 -2.77 15.71 -18.36
N MET A 63 -3.12 14.91 -17.36
CA MET A 63 -3.23 13.44 -17.51
C MET A 63 -4.63 13.03 -17.97
N GLN A 64 -4.72 11.92 -18.68
CA GLN A 64 -6.02 11.31 -18.98
C GLN A 64 -6.68 10.77 -17.70
N TRP A 65 -7.96 11.07 -17.53
CA TRP A 65 -8.75 10.80 -16.32
C TRP A 65 -8.84 9.32 -15.92
N ASN A 66 -8.53 8.37 -16.80
CA ASN A 66 -8.54 6.95 -16.48
C ASN A 66 -7.15 6.32 -16.49
N SER A 67 -6.05 7.06 -16.71
CA SER A 67 -4.73 6.44 -16.92
C SER A 67 -4.11 5.88 -15.63
N SER A 68 -3.51 4.68 -15.70
CA SER A 68 -2.65 4.18 -14.60
C SER A 68 -1.41 5.05 -14.37
N GLY A 69 -1.01 5.85 -15.36
CA GLY A 69 0.15 6.74 -15.29
C GLY A 69 -0.04 7.86 -14.28
N VAL A 70 -1.29 8.26 -13.99
CA VAL A 70 -1.63 9.44 -13.18
C VAL A 70 -0.86 9.48 -11.86
N THR A 71 -0.83 8.39 -11.10
CA THR A 71 -0.12 8.33 -9.81
C THR A 71 1.37 8.64 -9.93
N ALA A 72 2.04 8.00 -10.89
CA ALA A 72 3.48 8.17 -11.07
C ALA A 72 3.80 9.59 -11.55
N SER A 73 2.97 10.11 -12.46
CA SER A 73 3.15 11.41 -13.09
C SER A 73 2.89 12.54 -12.11
N VAL A 74 1.72 12.53 -11.45
CA VAL A 74 1.27 13.56 -10.50
C VAL A 74 2.24 13.64 -9.32
N LEU A 75 2.47 12.53 -8.62
CA LEU A 75 3.33 12.53 -7.44
C LEU A 75 4.81 12.69 -7.81
N GLY A 76 5.24 12.17 -8.96
CA GLY A 76 6.59 12.36 -9.47
C GLY A 76 6.89 13.81 -9.86
N SER A 77 5.94 14.52 -10.47
CA SER A 77 6.10 15.95 -10.80
C SER A 77 5.98 16.84 -9.58
N LEU A 78 5.00 16.59 -8.71
CA LEU A 78 4.79 17.34 -7.49
C LEU A 78 5.97 17.22 -6.53
N LYS A 79 6.50 16.01 -6.32
CA LYS A 79 7.65 15.79 -5.44
C LYS A 79 8.84 16.69 -5.77
N ARG A 80 9.07 16.98 -7.05
CA ARG A 80 10.17 17.85 -7.51
C ARG A 80 9.93 19.34 -7.25
N LYS A 81 8.69 19.75 -6.97
CA LYS A 81 8.32 21.14 -6.68
C LYS A 81 7.99 21.38 -5.21
N ILE A 82 7.25 20.47 -4.58
CA ILE A 82 6.85 20.55 -3.17
C ILE A 82 8.04 20.33 -2.23
N ASN A 83 8.88 19.32 -2.45
CA ASN A 83 9.95 19.02 -1.49
C ASN A 83 10.98 20.17 -1.34
N PRO A 84 11.36 20.92 -2.40
CA PRO A 84 12.18 22.13 -2.25
C PRO A 84 11.58 23.23 -1.38
N MET A 85 10.24 23.38 -1.37
CA MET A 85 9.50 24.37 -0.57
C MET A 85 8.88 23.77 0.70
N ALA A 86 9.30 22.56 1.09
CA ALA A 86 8.65 21.82 2.18
C ALA A 86 8.81 22.49 3.56
N ASN A 87 9.80 23.38 3.72
CA ASN A 87 9.96 24.15 4.96
C ASN A 87 8.89 25.24 5.11
N GLU A 88 8.34 25.72 4.00
CA GLU A 88 7.27 26.73 4.01
C GLU A 88 5.90 26.04 4.06
N LEU A 89 5.74 24.94 3.34
CA LEU A 89 4.45 24.23 3.25
C LEU A 89 4.21 23.21 4.36
N GLY A 90 5.28 22.74 5.02
CA GLY A 90 5.20 21.67 6.01
C GLY A 90 4.79 20.31 5.43
N ILE A 91 4.97 20.07 4.11
CA ILE A 91 4.55 18.84 3.43
C ILE A 91 5.72 18.21 2.66
N TYR A 92 5.90 16.90 2.83
CA TYR A 92 6.95 16.12 2.18
C TYR A 92 6.34 14.96 1.38
N ILE A 93 6.71 14.84 0.10
CA ILE A 93 6.31 13.71 -0.75
C ILE A 93 7.46 12.70 -0.81
N LEU A 94 7.27 11.53 -0.21
CA LEU A 94 8.30 10.50 -0.06
C LEU A 94 7.98 9.25 -0.89
N GLY A 95 8.97 8.38 -1.05
CA GLY A 95 8.86 7.17 -1.87
C GLY A 95 8.93 7.45 -3.38
N GLY A 96 8.28 6.60 -4.17
CA GLY A 96 8.25 6.71 -5.62
C GLY A 96 7.89 5.44 -6.35
N LYS A 97 8.11 5.44 -7.67
CA LYS A 97 7.95 4.27 -8.54
C LYS A 97 9.16 3.34 -8.48
N GLY A 98 8.91 2.03 -8.50
CA GLY A 98 9.94 0.99 -8.54
C GLY A 98 10.86 1.05 -7.32
N LYS A 99 12.18 1.08 -7.55
CA LYS A 99 13.19 1.11 -6.49
C LYS A 99 13.01 2.28 -5.51
N TYR A 100 12.51 3.42 -5.98
CA TYR A 100 12.31 4.61 -5.15
C TYR A 100 11.25 4.40 -4.06
N SER A 101 10.33 3.44 -4.23
CA SER A 101 9.37 3.09 -3.17
C SER A 101 10.06 2.55 -1.91
N TYR A 102 11.20 1.86 -2.06
CA TYR A 102 11.97 1.31 -0.93
C TYR A 102 12.79 2.36 -0.17
N TYR A 103 12.91 3.58 -0.70
CA TYR A 103 13.61 4.67 -0.01
C TYR A 103 12.72 5.45 0.96
N ALA A 104 11.40 5.23 0.93
CA ALA A 104 10.46 5.95 1.79
C ALA A 104 10.82 5.87 3.29
N PRO A 105 11.16 4.70 3.88
CA PRO A 105 11.54 4.61 5.29
C PRO A 105 12.71 5.52 5.67
N ARG A 106 13.79 5.53 4.86
CA ARG A 106 14.95 6.40 5.11
C ARG A 106 14.59 7.88 4.97
N GLN A 107 13.74 8.22 4.00
CA GLN A 107 13.27 9.58 3.81
C GLN A 107 12.40 10.05 4.98
N ILE A 108 11.54 9.17 5.51
CA ILE A 108 10.71 9.45 6.69
C ILE A 108 11.61 9.72 7.89
N GLN A 109 12.65 8.91 8.12
CA GLN A 109 13.59 9.15 9.22
C GLN A 109 14.26 10.53 9.11
N ALA A 110 14.69 10.92 7.91
CA ALA A 110 15.31 12.23 7.70
C ALA A 110 14.35 13.40 8.00
N VAL A 111 13.08 13.28 7.56
CA VAL A 111 12.04 14.28 7.87
C VAL A 111 11.73 14.30 9.37
N SER A 112 11.65 13.13 10.00
CA SER A 112 11.32 12.99 11.41
C SER A 112 12.40 13.58 12.31
N ASN A 113 13.68 13.29 12.02
CA ASN A 113 14.82 13.87 12.73
C ASN A 113 14.86 15.40 12.61
N LYS A 114 14.41 15.95 11.46
CA LYS A 114 14.38 17.38 11.23
C LYS A 114 13.32 18.09 12.09
N HIS A 115 12.17 17.46 12.31
CA HIS A 115 11.00 18.07 12.94
C HIS A 115 10.67 17.53 14.33
N GLY A 116 11.49 16.62 14.86
CA GLY A 116 11.26 16.00 16.18
C GLY A 116 10.07 15.03 16.21
N LEU A 117 9.74 14.40 15.08
CA LEU A 117 8.64 13.44 14.99
C LEU A 117 9.08 12.04 15.42
N ASN A 118 8.10 11.21 15.80
CA ASN A 118 8.32 9.78 16.03
C ASN A 118 8.57 9.03 14.71
N GLY A 119 9.83 9.02 14.28
CA GLY A 119 10.23 8.43 13.00
C GLY A 119 9.99 6.92 12.91
N ASP A 120 10.16 6.19 14.01
CA ASP A 120 9.97 4.73 14.03
C ASP A 120 8.51 4.34 13.82
N GLU A 121 7.58 5.09 14.41
CA GLU A 121 6.14 4.91 14.21
C GLU A 121 5.74 5.21 12.76
N LEU A 122 6.21 6.32 12.18
CA LEU A 122 5.93 6.69 10.80
C LEU A 122 6.54 5.69 9.79
N VAL A 123 7.74 5.20 10.06
CA VAL A 123 8.38 4.14 9.27
C VAL A 123 7.57 2.85 9.35
N THR A 124 7.06 2.52 10.54
CA THR A 124 6.21 1.34 10.76
C THR A 124 4.90 1.48 9.98
N ALA A 125 4.22 2.62 10.07
CA ALA A 125 3.03 2.92 9.27
C ALA A 125 3.30 2.81 7.76
N CYS A 126 4.39 3.39 7.27
CA CYS A 126 4.78 3.30 5.86
C CYS A 126 5.06 1.85 5.41
N LYS A 127 5.66 1.02 6.26
CA LYS A 127 5.89 -0.40 5.95
C LYS A 127 4.58 -1.19 6.00
N LEU A 128 3.75 -0.98 7.02
CA LEU A 128 2.47 -1.67 7.18
C LEU A 128 1.52 -1.38 6.02
N THR A 129 1.36 -0.13 5.61
CA THR A 129 0.54 0.21 4.42
C THR A 129 0.97 -0.59 3.19
N ARG A 130 2.29 -0.67 2.91
CA ARG A 130 2.84 -1.47 1.81
C ARG A 130 2.54 -2.96 1.96
N ARG A 131 2.76 -3.49 3.16
CA ARG A 131 2.62 -4.93 3.46
C ARG A 131 1.15 -5.34 3.38
N VAL A 132 0.23 -4.53 3.88
CA VAL A 132 -1.20 -4.78 3.83
C VAL A 132 -1.69 -4.74 2.39
N ASP A 133 -1.38 -3.66 1.65
CA ASP A 133 -1.75 -3.50 0.24
C ASP A 133 -1.24 -4.65 -0.64
N ASN A 134 -0.03 -5.16 -0.37
CA ASN A 134 0.58 -6.20 -1.20
C ASN A 134 0.28 -7.64 -0.74
N ASN A 135 0.16 -7.87 0.57
CA ASN A 135 0.10 -9.23 1.14
C ASN A 135 -1.28 -9.60 1.69
N ALA A 136 -1.94 -8.69 2.41
CA ALA A 136 -3.24 -8.94 3.03
C ALA A 136 -4.39 -8.79 2.04
N VAL A 137 -4.28 -7.85 1.09
CA VAL A 137 -5.23 -7.68 -0.01
C VAL A 137 -4.76 -8.47 -1.24
N GLN A 138 -5.19 -9.72 -1.38
CA GLN A 138 -4.77 -10.60 -2.48
C GLN A 138 -5.71 -10.51 -3.68
N ASP A 139 -5.67 -9.39 -4.37
CA ASP A 139 -6.52 -9.07 -5.52
C ASP A 139 -5.85 -9.30 -6.89
N GLY A 140 -4.63 -9.81 -6.88
CA GLY A 140 -3.85 -10.09 -8.09
C GLY A 140 -3.14 -8.88 -8.69
N PHE A 141 -3.01 -7.78 -7.96
CA PHE A 141 -2.23 -6.61 -8.37
C PHE A 141 -0.93 -6.50 -7.55
N ASN A 142 0.21 -6.69 -8.21
CA ASN A 142 1.52 -6.59 -7.54
C ASN A 142 1.93 -5.12 -7.41
N LEU A 143 2.28 -4.68 -6.19
CA LEU A 143 2.72 -3.31 -5.96
C LEU A 143 4.01 -3.00 -6.71
N TYR A 144 4.02 -1.85 -7.39
CA TYR A 144 5.20 -1.36 -8.09
C TYR A 144 5.56 0.08 -7.77
N GLN A 145 4.70 0.80 -7.04
CA GLN A 145 4.97 2.14 -6.57
C GLN A 145 4.26 2.39 -5.25
N GLN A 146 4.89 3.19 -4.42
CA GLN A 146 4.36 3.66 -3.15
C GLN A 146 4.88 5.06 -2.91
N TYR A 147 3.96 5.96 -2.60
CA TYR A 147 4.25 7.30 -2.13
C TYR A 147 3.67 7.46 -0.73
N PHE A 148 4.40 8.18 0.10
CA PHE A 148 4.01 8.47 1.47
C PHE A 148 4.16 9.97 1.67
N LEU A 149 3.03 10.68 1.74
CA LEU A 149 3.01 12.11 1.99
C LEU A 149 2.96 12.29 3.49
N VAL A 150 3.85 13.10 4.06
CA VAL A 150 3.94 13.33 5.50
C VAL A 150 4.07 14.82 5.77
N THR A 151 3.39 15.30 6.80
CA THR A 151 3.55 16.67 7.30
C THR A 151 4.70 16.75 8.29
N ASP A 152 5.20 17.96 8.51
CA ASP A 152 6.08 18.30 9.64
C ASP A 152 5.42 18.13 11.02
N GLU A 153 4.11 17.84 11.09
CA GLU A 153 3.36 17.48 12.30
C GLU A 153 3.10 15.97 12.43
N GLY A 154 3.55 15.16 11.46
CA GLY A 154 3.42 13.70 11.50
C GLY A 154 2.12 13.14 10.93
N GLU A 155 1.14 13.96 10.54
CA GLU A 155 0.01 13.45 9.75
C GLU A 155 0.51 12.95 8.39
N TRP A 156 -0.03 11.84 7.91
CA TRP A 156 0.35 11.24 6.63
C TRP A 156 -0.82 10.74 5.79
N ALA A 157 -0.57 10.64 4.47
CA ALA A 157 -1.40 9.94 3.50
C ALA A 157 -0.54 8.98 2.65
N GLY A 158 -1.00 7.74 2.52
CA GLY A 158 -0.32 6.69 1.76
C GLY A 158 -1.03 6.44 0.44
N ILE A 159 -0.28 6.44 -0.68
CA ILE A 159 -0.81 6.12 -2.00
C ILE A 159 0.07 5.07 -2.66
N SER A 160 -0.46 3.85 -2.75
CA SER A 160 0.18 2.72 -3.41
C SER A 160 -0.51 2.41 -4.73
N GLN A 161 0.22 1.81 -5.67
CA GLN A 161 -0.40 1.26 -6.87
C GLN A 161 0.18 -0.10 -7.24
N GLY A 162 -0.73 -1.05 -7.43
CA GLY A 162 -0.47 -2.38 -7.95
C GLY A 162 -0.78 -2.48 -9.44
N MET A 163 -0.13 -3.42 -10.11
CA MET A 163 -0.40 -3.77 -11.51
C MET A 163 -0.72 -5.26 -11.66
N ASN A 164 -1.67 -5.54 -12.55
CA ASN A 164 -1.93 -6.88 -13.05
C ASN A 164 -1.52 -6.92 -14.53
N THR A 165 -0.43 -7.63 -14.82
CA THR A 165 0.14 -7.71 -16.17
C THR A 165 -0.74 -8.52 -17.12
N ARG A 166 -1.48 -9.52 -16.63
CA ARG A 166 -2.39 -10.35 -17.43
C ARG A 166 -3.60 -9.55 -17.92
N SER A 167 -4.25 -8.82 -17.02
CA SER A 167 -5.41 -7.98 -17.38
C SER A 167 -5.02 -6.60 -17.91
N ARG A 168 -3.72 -6.27 -17.88
CA ARG A 168 -3.15 -4.94 -18.20
C ARG A 168 -3.85 -3.79 -17.47
N ARG A 169 -4.20 -4.00 -16.20
CA ARG A 169 -4.85 -2.99 -15.35
C ARG A 169 -4.00 -2.63 -14.14
N ALA A 170 -4.22 -1.44 -13.59
CA ALA A 170 -3.71 -1.04 -12.29
C ALA A 170 -4.83 -0.96 -11.25
N ARG A 171 -4.43 -0.99 -9.99
CA ARG A 171 -5.28 -0.78 -8.82
C ARG A 171 -4.57 0.10 -7.82
N ARG A 172 -5.27 1.08 -7.26
CA ARG A 172 -4.68 2.12 -6.40
C ARG A 172 -5.28 2.02 -5.01
N TYR A 173 -4.44 2.13 -4.00
CA TYR A 173 -4.79 2.00 -2.59
C TYR A 173 -4.48 3.32 -1.91
N HIS A 174 -5.45 3.86 -1.18
CA HIS A 174 -5.35 5.14 -0.49
C HIS A 174 -5.54 4.95 1.00
N TRP A 175 -4.69 5.63 1.75
CA TRP A 175 -4.65 5.65 3.21
C TRP A 175 -4.62 7.08 3.70
N HIS A 176 -5.23 7.34 4.85
CA HIS A 176 -5.25 8.65 5.48
C HIS A 176 -5.15 8.49 7.00
N SER A 177 -4.04 8.94 7.59
CA SER A 177 -3.72 8.67 9.00
C SER A 177 -4.82 9.05 10.00
N PRO A 178 -5.58 10.17 9.87
CA PRO A 178 -6.66 10.49 10.80
C PRO A 178 -7.81 9.48 10.80
N THR A 179 -7.92 8.64 9.76
CA THR A 179 -8.95 7.60 9.64
C THR A 179 -8.45 6.19 9.97
N VAL A 180 -7.14 5.99 10.12
CA VAL A 180 -6.58 4.69 10.48
C VAL A 180 -6.81 4.44 11.97
N ARG A 181 -7.50 3.35 12.30
CA ARG A 181 -7.70 2.87 13.68
C ARG A 181 -7.04 1.51 13.92
N SER A 182 -6.86 0.76 12.85
CA SER A 182 -6.09 -0.49 12.75
C SER A 182 -5.47 -0.51 11.36
N PHE A 183 -4.36 -1.24 11.17
CA PHE A 183 -3.79 -1.49 9.85
C PHE A 183 -4.42 -2.70 9.15
N VAL A 184 -5.26 -3.48 9.82
CA VAL A 184 -5.75 -4.77 9.34
C VAL A 184 -7.26 -4.95 9.51
N ASP A 185 -7.96 -3.94 10.02
CA ASP A 185 -9.42 -3.86 10.11
C ASP A 185 -9.94 -2.64 9.35
N ASN A 186 -10.40 -2.89 8.11
CA ASN A 186 -10.93 -1.88 7.18
C ASN A 186 -10.10 -0.59 7.12
N PRO A 187 -8.78 -0.68 6.87
CA PRO A 187 -7.86 0.41 7.16
C PRO A 187 -7.76 1.44 6.02
N HIS A 188 -8.20 1.06 4.81
CA HIS A 188 -8.10 1.88 3.61
C HIS A 188 -9.15 2.97 3.59
N LYS A 189 -8.72 4.18 3.20
CA LYS A 189 -9.65 5.24 2.81
C LYS A 189 -10.41 4.87 1.53
N ALA A 190 -9.69 4.28 0.57
CA ALA A 190 -10.27 3.77 -0.67
C ALA A 190 -9.34 2.76 -1.37
N ILE A 191 -9.94 1.82 -2.10
CA ILE A 191 -9.25 0.96 -3.08
C ILE A 191 -9.96 1.13 -4.43
N VAL A 192 -9.23 1.59 -5.44
CA VAL A 192 -9.77 1.96 -6.75
C VAL A 192 -9.31 0.98 -7.82
N GLY A 193 -10.26 0.46 -8.60
CA GLY A 193 -9.98 -0.34 -9.78
C GLY A 193 -11.20 -1.16 -10.19
N GLN A 194 -11.08 -1.92 -11.29
CA GLN A 194 -12.16 -2.81 -11.70
C GLN A 194 -12.31 -3.97 -10.70
N GLN A 195 -13.52 -4.16 -10.18
CA GLN A 195 -13.89 -5.35 -9.41
C GLN A 195 -14.35 -6.43 -10.38
N LYS A 196 -13.58 -7.52 -10.49
CA LYS A 196 -13.88 -8.60 -11.45
C LYS A 196 -14.04 -9.98 -10.83
N LYS A 197 -13.55 -10.21 -9.61
CA LYS A 197 -13.53 -11.53 -8.94
C LYS A 197 -13.61 -11.38 -7.43
N LYS A 198 -14.01 -12.47 -6.74
CA LYS A 198 -13.78 -12.64 -5.29
C LYS A 198 -12.27 -12.67 -5.03
N ILE A 199 -11.84 -12.06 -3.94
CA ILE A 199 -10.44 -11.94 -3.54
C ILE A 199 -10.30 -12.43 -2.10
N LEU A 200 -9.10 -12.87 -1.71
CA LEU A 200 -8.76 -13.03 -0.30
C LEU A 200 -8.34 -11.66 0.24
N ASN A 201 -9.12 -11.10 1.17
CA ASN A 201 -8.83 -9.81 1.80
C ASN A 201 -8.75 -9.99 3.32
N LEU A 202 -7.53 -10.21 3.83
CA LEU A 202 -7.29 -10.34 5.27
C LEU A 202 -7.30 -8.99 6.00
N ALA A 203 -7.36 -7.86 5.28
CA ALA A 203 -7.52 -6.52 5.86
C ALA A 203 -9.00 -6.10 6.03
N ASP A 204 -9.94 -6.93 5.61
CA ASP A 204 -11.38 -6.72 5.83
C ASP A 204 -11.71 -6.96 7.31
N GLY A 205 -12.55 -6.13 7.92
CA GLY A 205 -12.93 -6.30 9.33
C GLY A 205 -13.57 -7.66 9.62
N ARG A 206 -14.29 -8.23 8.65
CA ARG A 206 -14.91 -9.56 8.77
C ARG A 206 -13.90 -10.70 8.81
N ALA A 207 -12.66 -10.46 8.41
CA ALA A 207 -11.60 -11.47 8.45
C ALA A 207 -10.91 -11.60 9.83
N ASN A 208 -11.46 -10.98 10.90
CA ASN A 208 -10.86 -11.03 12.23
C ASN A 208 -10.63 -12.47 12.73
N TYR A 209 -11.65 -13.33 12.62
CA TYR A 209 -11.54 -14.74 13.02
C TYR A 209 -10.40 -15.46 12.29
N ALA A 210 -10.31 -15.29 10.97
CA ALA A 210 -9.24 -15.87 10.17
C ALA A 210 -7.85 -15.32 10.56
N ARG A 211 -7.72 -14.01 10.79
CA ARG A 211 -6.46 -13.41 11.26
C ARG A 211 -6.01 -13.99 12.60
N SER A 212 -6.93 -14.11 13.57
CA SER A 212 -6.63 -14.69 14.88
C SER A 212 -6.15 -16.14 14.77
N ASN A 213 -6.84 -16.96 13.98
CA ASN A 213 -6.43 -18.35 13.77
C ASN A 213 -5.09 -18.44 13.04
N ILE A 214 -4.85 -17.60 12.02
CA ILE A 214 -3.55 -17.52 11.34
C ILE A 214 -2.42 -17.24 12.33
N VAL A 215 -2.62 -16.30 13.26
CA VAL A 215 -1.61 -15.98 14.29
C VAL A 215 -1.44 -17.16 15.25
N ASN A 216 -2.53 -17.77 15.72
CA ASN A 216 -2.47 -18.93 16.62
C ASN A 216 -1.73 -20.12 15.98
N LEU A 217 -1.93 -20.39 14.69
CA LEU A 217 -1.19 -21.42 13.97
C LEU A 217 0.33 -21.19 14.00
N THR A 218 0.78 -19.93 14.07
CA THR A 218 2.23 -19.66 14.18
C THR A 218 2.81 -19.92 15.56
N LYS A 219 1.95 -20.12 16.58
CA LYS A 219 2.33 -20.49 17.94
C LYS A 219 2.39 -22.00 18.14
N GLU A 220 1.88 -22.78 17.20
CA GLU A 220 1.97 -24.23 17.20
C GLU A 220 3.34 -24.71 16.68
N LYS A 221 3.69 -25.97 16.99
CA LYS A 221 4.95 -26.56 16.51
C LYS A 221 4.96 -26.61 14.97
N PRO A 222 5.97 -26.01 14.30
CA PRO A 222 5.99 -25.93 12.84
C PRO A 222 5.87 -27.29 12.12
N ALA A 223 6.42 -28.36 12.69
CA ALA A 223 6.33 -29.71 12.11
C ALA A 223 4.88 -30.22 12.03
N GLU A 224 4.09 -30.00 13.08
CA GLU A 224 2.69 -30.45 13.16
C GLU A 224 1.81 -29.71 12.14
N ILE A 225 2.03 -28.39 11.99
CA ILE A 225 1.34 -27.58 10.98
C ILE A 225 1.70 -28.01 9.55
N LEU A 226 2.97 -28.31 9.30
CA LEU A 226 3.41 -28.79 7.98
C LEU A 226 2.80 -30.16 7.64
N ASP A 227 2.57 -31.02 8.62
CA ASP A 227 1.94 -32.32 8.42
C ASP A 227 0.44 -32.22 8.16
N ILE A 228 -0.29 -31.35 8.89
CA ILE A 228 -1.69 -31.01 8.58
C ILE A 228 -1.80 -30.53 7.13
N TYR A 229 -0.90 -29.64 6.72
CA TYR A 229 -0.88 -29.10 5.37
C TYR A 229 -0.68 -30.17 4.28
N LYS A 230 0.17 -31.19 4.53
CA LYS A 230 0.35 -32.32 3.61
C LYS A 230 -0.91 -33.16 3.45
N GLY A 231 -1.77 -33.20 4.48
CA GLY A 231 -3.05 -33.93 4.46
C GLY A 231 -4.18 -33.21 3.73
N VAL A 232 -4.02 -31.94 3.36
CA VAL A 232 -5.05 -31.17 2.64
C VAL A 232 -5.00 -31.52 1.14
N SER A 233 -5.91 -32.38 0.69
CA SER A 233 -6.15 -32.72 -0.73
C SER A 233 -7.35 -31.94 -1.27
N PHE A 234 -7.24 -31.34 -2.46
CA PHE A 234 -8.34 -30.65 -3.13
C PHE A 234 -8.65 -31.26 -4.52
N PRO A 235 -9.90 -31.68 -4.78
CA PRO A 235 -10.40 -32.10 -6.11
C PRO A 235 -11.18 -30.95 -6.80
N ASP A 236 -11.65 -31.02 -8.05
CA ASP A 236 -11.08 -31.60 -9.26
C ASP A 236 -11.18 -30.47 -10.32
N ARG A 237 -10.05 -29.71 -10.42
CA ARG A 237 -9.66 -28.51 -11.23
C ARG A 237 -10.02 -27.07 -10.74
N HIS A 238 -9.04 -26.14 -10.93
CA HIS A 238 -8.74 -24.83 -10.27
C HIS A 238 -7.58 -24.91 -9.26
N ASP A 239 -6.42 -25.33 -9.73
CA ASP A 239 -5.25 -25.83 -9.00
C ASP A 239 -4.48 -24.78 -8.15
N VAL A 240 -4.20 -25.15 -6.89
CA VAL A 240 -3.01 -24.72 -6.12
C VAL A 240 -2.01 -25.87 -6.21
N ARG A 241 -0.86 -25.62 -6.85
CA ARG A 241 0.22 -26.59 -7.07
C ARG A 241 1.22 -26.56 -5.91
N GLU A 242 2.06 -27.59 -5.78
CA GLU A 242 3.21 -27.55 -4.88
C GLU A 242 4.11 -26.30 -5.12
N SER A 243 4.16 -25.79 -6.36
CA SER A 243 4.86 -24.53 -6.70
C SER A 243 4.15 -23.25 -6.22
N ASP A 244 2.87 -23.34 -5.84
CA ASP A 244 2.13 -22.22 -5.27
C ASP A 244 2.43 -22.03 -3.78
N VAL A 245 2.96 -23.06 -3.12
CA VAL A 245 3.35 -23.03 -1.71
C VAL A 245 4.77 -23.55 -1.52
N ASN A 246 5.71 -22.64 -1.27
CA ASN A 246 7.09 -23.02 -1.02
C ASN A 246 7.25 -23.53 0.42
N MET A 247 7.24 -24.85 0.60
CA MET A 247 7.29 -25.52 1.90
C MET A 247 8.53 -25.16 2.72
N LYS A 248 9.71 -25.07 2.09
CA LYS A 248 10.95 -24.67 2.78
C LYS A 248 10.83 -23.25 3.34
N ARG A 249 10.28 -22.33 2.55
CA ARG A 249 10.07 -20.94 2.96
C ARG A 249 8.96 -20.81 4.00
N LEU A 250 7.88 -21.58 3.88
CA LEU A 250 6.79 -21.60 4.85
C LEU A 250 7.30 -22.12 6.20
N GLY A 251 8.00 -23.27 6.22
CA GLY A 251 8.58 -23.82 7.44
C GLY A 251 9.58 -22.86 8.10
N SER A 252 10.45 -22.22 7.32
CA SER A 252 11.36 -21.17 7.85
C SER A 252 10.59 -20.00 8.47
N VAL A 253 9.51 -19.54 7.83
CA VAL A 253 8.69 -18.44 8.34
C VAL A 253 7.93 -18.84 9.60
N LEU A 254 7.34 -20.04 9.63
CA LEU A 254 6.66 -20.59 10.80
C LEU A 254 7.62 -20.72 11.98
N HIS A 255 8.82 -21.26 11.75
CA HIS A 255 9.83 -21.37 12.79
C HIS A 255 10.26 -20.00 13.32
N MET A 256 10.50 -19.02 12.44
CA MET A 256 10.81 -17.65 12.88
C MET A 256 9.65 -16.99 13.65
N ALA A 257 8.40 -17.25 13.28
CA ALA A 257 7.23 -16.71 13.96
C ALA A 257 7.02 -17.37 15.34
N TYR A 258 7.22 -18.69 15.41
CA TYR A 258 7.18 -19.48 16.64
C TYR A 258 8.23 -19.01 17.64
N GLU A 259 9.51 -18.94 17.23
CA GLU A 259 10.62 -18.50 18.09
C GLU A 259 10.46 -17.05 18.59
N LYS A 260 9.85 -16.18 17.78
CA LYS A 260 9.62 -14.79 18.16
C LYS A 260 8.39 -14.55 19.02
N GLY A 261 7.48 -15.54 19.14
CA GLY A 261 6.22 -15.37 19.85
C GLY A 261 5.35 -14.25 19.27
N ILE A 262 4.96 -14.36 17.99
CA ILE A 262 4.14 -13.34 17.33
C ILE A 262 2.75 -13.25 17.98
N ASP A 263 2.38 -12.06 18.48
CA ASP A 263 1.13 -11.86 19.23
C ASP A 263 -0.05 -11.39 18.39
N ASN A 264 0.21 -10.65 17.31
CA ASN A 264 -0.83 -10.06 16.48
C ASN A 264 -0.51 -10.18 14.98
N PHE A 265 -1.50 -9.85 14.15
CA PHE A 265 -1.41 -10.04 12.71
C PHE A 265 -0.50 -9.00 12.03
N GLU A 266 -0.41 -7.79 12.59
CA GLU A 266 0.50 -6.73 12.17
C GLU A 266 1.98 -7.15 12.33
N ASP A 267 2.34 -7.78 13.43
CA ASP A 267 3.69 -8.27 13.65
C ASP A 267 4.02 -9.43 12.71
N LEU A 268 3.04 -10.33 12.49
CA LEU A 268 3.18 -11.41 11.51
C LEU A 268 3.40 -10.87 10.10
N ILE A 269 2.62 -9.87 9.66
CA ILE A 269 2.75 -9.32 8.29
C ILE A 269 4.08 -8.59 8.10
N MET A 270 4.64 -8.05 9.18
CA MET A 270 5.92 -7.37 9.21
C MET A 270 7.11 -8.34 9.18
N LEU A 271 6.94 -9.58 9.66
CA LEU A 271 7.99 -10.59 9.70
C LEU A 271 8.63 -10.82 8.31
N LYS A 272 9.97 -10.87 8.29
CA LYS A 272 10.73 -11.11 7.07
C LYS A 272 10.37 -12.48 6.50
N GLY A 273 10.11 -12.55 5.20
CA GLY A 273 9.73 -13.81 4.53
C GLY A 273 8.22 -14.00 4.41
N VAL A 274 7.41 -13.41 5.31
CA VAL A 274 5.95 -13.38 5.19
C VAL A 274 5.55 -12.55 3.97
N GLY A 275 5.00 -13.23 2.97
CA GLY A 275 4.51 -12.64 1.73
C GLY A 275 3.10 -13.11 1.41
N PRO A 276 2.54 -12.70 0.26
CA PRO A 276 1.16 -13.02 -0.11
C PRO A 276 0.90 -14.53 -0.15
N LYS A 277 1.84 -15.29 -0.74
CA LYS A 277 1.77 -16.77 -0.79
C LYS A 277 1.74 -17.39 0.60
N THR A 278 2.61 -16.96 1.52
CA THR A 278 2.66 -17.48 2.89
C THR A 278 1.35 -17.22 3.63
N LEU A 279 0.82 -15.98 3.56
CA LEU A 279 -0.47 -15.67 4.19
C LEU A 279 -1.63 -16.45 3.57
N LYS A 280 -1.60 -16.67 2.25
CA LYS A 280 -2.60 -17.50 1.58
C LYS A 280 -2.57 -18.94 2.09
N SER A 281 -1.37 -19.51 2.23
CA SER A 281 -1.21 -20.87 2.78
C SER A 281 -1.73 -20.97 4.21
N LEU A 282 -1.38 -20.01 5.08
CA LEU A 282 -1.88 -20.00 6.46
C LEU A 282 -3.40 -19.83 6.51
N ALA A 283 -3.96 -18.96 5.67
CA ALA A 283 -5.40 -18.75 5.58
C ALA A 283 -6.20 -19.98 5.10
N LEU A 284 -5.56 -20.93 4.40
CA LEU A 284 -6.22 -22.16 3.94
C LEU A 284 -6.36 -23.21 5.04
N VAL A 285 -5.57 -23.12 6.10
CA VAL A 285 -5.54 -24.07 7.21
C VAL A 285 -5.98 -23.46 8.55
N SER A 286 -6.44 -22.19 8.52
CA SER A 286 -6.89 -21.40 9.68
C SER A 286 -8.40 -21.40 9.85
#